data_AF-A0A674AU05-F1
#
_entry.id   AF-A0A674AU05-F1
#
_cell.length_a   1.000
_cell.length_b   1.000
_cell.length_c   1.000
_cell.angle_alpha   90.00
_cell.angle_beta   90.00
_cell.angle_gamma   90.00
#
_symmetry.space_group_name_H-M   'P 1'
#
loop_
_entity.id
_entity.type
_entity.pdbx_description
1 polymer ?
#
loop_
_entity_poly.entity_id
_entity_poly.type
_entity_poly.pdbx_seq_one_letter_code
_entity_poly.pdbx_strand_id
1 'polypeptide(L)'
;MPGIDKLPIEETFEDSPQTRSLLGVFEEDAAAISKYSQQLFQAMHRIYDAQNELSAATHLTSKLLKEYEKQRFPLCCDDEVMSSTLQQFAKVIDELSSCHAVLSTQLADAMMFPITQFKERDLKEILTLKEVFQIASDDHDMAVNRYSRLSKRRDNEKVKGEVMEDVYTSRKKQHQTMMHYFTALNTLQYKKKMSLLEPLLGYMQAQVHQPMTSSTCPTLTPAWFLSTATSHARPATSTLASKK
;
A
#
# COMPACT_ATOMS: atom_id res chain seq x y z
N MET A 1 -19.26 4.39 21.98
CA MET A 1 -18.29 3.46 21.32
C MET A 1 -18.38 2.14 22.07
N PRO A 2 -18.79 1.03 21.43
CA PRO A 2 -18.64 -0.28 22.05
C PRO A 2 -17.18 -0.49 22.48
N GLY A 3 -16.96 -1.21 23.58
CA GLY A 3 -15.62 -1.52 24.08
C GLY A 3 -14.81 -2.27 23.02
N ILE A 4 -13.48 -2.10 23.06
CA ILE A 4 -12.58 -2.90 22.24
C ILE A 4 -12.46 -4.27 22.93
N ASP A 5 -12.84 -5.33 22.22
CA ASP A 5 -12.70 -6.70 22.72
C ASP A 5 -11.23 -7.01 22.98
N LYS A 6 -10.94 -7.64 24.13
CA LYS A 6 -9.58 -7.91 24.59
C LYS A 6 -9.47 -9.34 25.12
N LEU A 7 -8.40 -10.02 24.72
CA LEU A 7 -8.00 -11.30 25.30
C LEU A 7 -7.38 -11.08 26.70
N PRO A 8 -7.85 -11.79 27.73
CA PRO A 8 -7.28 -11.72 29.08
C PRO A 8 -5.91 -12.41 29.12
N ILE A 9 -4.86 -11.66 29.44
CA ILE A 9 -3.49 -12.18 29.46
C ILE A 9 -3.27 -13.04 30.72
N GLU A 10 -3.95 -12.68 31.80
CA GLU A 10 -3.98 -13.38 33.08
C GLU A 10 -4.48 -14.83 32.98
N GLU A 11 -5.34 -15.16 32.00
CA GLU A 11 -5.87 -16.51 31.79
C GLU A 11 -4.92 -17.42 30.98
N THR A 12 -3.84 -16.89 30.42
CA THR A 12 -2.91 -17.66 29.57
C THR A 12 -2.16 -18.75 30.31
N PHE A 13 -2.12 -18.73 31.64
CA PHE A 13 -1.50 -19.80 32.43
C PHE A 13 -2.46 -20.97 32.69
N GLU A 14 -3.75 -20.68 32.81
CA GLU A 14 -4.79 -21.70 33.01
C GLU A 14 -5.02 -22.49 31.72
N ASP A 15 -4.87 -21.83 30.57
CA ASP A 15 -5.04 -22.43 29.24
C ASP A 15 -6.38 -23.18 29.08
N SER A 16 -7.46 -22.55 29.56
CA SER A 16 -8.78 -23.17 29.58
C SER A 16 -9.35 -23.36 28.17
N PRO A 17 -10.23 -24.36 27.95
CA PRO A 17 -10.97 -24.50 26.70
C PRO A 17 -11.77 -23.25 26.32
N GLN A 18 -12.30 -22.51 27.31
CA GLN A 18 -13.00 -21.25 27.06
C GLN A 18 -12.03 -20.18 26.50
N THR A 19 -10.86 -20.02 27.11
CA THR A 19 -9.80 -19.09 26.66
C THR A 19 -9.31 -19.44 25.26
N ARG A 20 -9.16 -20.74 24.94
CA ARG A 20 -8.83 -21.23 23.59
C ARG A 20 -9.93 -20.98 22.56
N SER A 21 -11.20 -21.13 22.95
CA SER A 21 -12.33 -20.80 22.07
C SER A 21 -12.38 -19.31 21.76
N LEU A 22 -12.14 -18.45 22.76
CA LEU A 22 -12.08 -17.00 22.54
C LEU A 22 -10.89 -16.61 21.67
N LEU A 23 -9.72 -17.21 21.89
CA LEU A 23 -8.56 -17.06 21.01
C LEU A 23 -8.94 -17.35 19.56
N GLY A 24 -9.64 -18.47 19.29
CA GLY A 24 -10.10 -18.83 17.95
C GLY A 24 -10.91 -17.72 17.26
N VAL A 25 -11.79 -17.03 18.00
CA VAL A 25 -12.54 -15.89 17.46
C VAL A 25 -11.62 -14.73 17.05
N PHE A 26 -10.59 -14.44 17.85
CA PHE A 26 -9.59 -13.42 17.50
C PHE A 26 -8.74 -13.84 16.29
N GLU A 27 -8.42 -15.12 16.16
CA GLU A 27 -7.71 -15.65 14.99
C GLU A 27 -8.56 -15.54 13.71
N GLU A 28 -9.86 -15.81 13.79
CA GLU A 28 -10.79 -15.65 12.67
C GLU A 28 -10.90 -14.18 12.23
N ASP A 29 -11.03 -13.25 13.19
CA ASP A 29 -11.01 -11.81 12.89
C ASP A 29 -9.66 -11.37 12.28
N ALA A 30 -8.54 -11.86 12.81
CA ALA A 30 -7.21 -11.60 12.27
C ALA A 30 -7.04 -12.13 10.83
N ALA A 31 -7.62 -13.29 10.51
CA ALA A 31 -7.63 -13.84 9.16
C ALA A 31 -8.52 -13.00 8.22
N ALA A 32 -9.69 -12.57 8.69
CA ALA A 32 -10.61 -11.73 7.93
C ALA A 32 -10.00 -10.36 7.60
N ILE A 33 -9.39 -9.69 8.58
CA ILE A 33 -8.74 -8.39 8.38
C ILE A 33 -7.53 -8.53 7.44
N SER A 34 -6.76 -9.61 7.55
CA SER A 34 -5.64 -9.89 6.67
C SER A 34 -6.10 -10.03 5.21
N LYS A 35 -7.12 -10.86 4.96
CA LYS A 35 -7.70 -11.03 3.62
C LYS A 35 -8.23 -9.71 3.05
N TYR A 36 -8.95 -8.93 3.86
CA TYR A 36 -9.47 -7.63 3.43
C TYR A 36 -8.35 -6.64 3.10
N SER A 37 -7.34 -6.51 3.98
CA SER A 37 -6.19 -5.63 3.76
C SER A 37 -5.40 -6.00 2.51
N GLN A 38 -5.32 -7.29 2.17
CA GLN A 38 -4.65 -7.77 0.96
C GLN A 38 -5.39 -7.32 -0.30
N GLN A 39 -6.72 -7.35 -0.29
CA GLN A 39 -7.53 -6.85 -1.41
C GLN A 39 -7.40 -5.33 -1.55
N LEU A 40 -7.44 -4.61 -0.42
CA LEU A 40 -7.27 -3.16 -0.40
C LEU A 40 -5.88 -2.74 -0.91
N PHE A 41 -4.83 -3.43 -0.44
CA PHE A 41 -3.46 -3.26 -0.92
C PHE A 41 -3.37 -3.42 -2.44
N GLN A 42 -3.96 -4.47 -3.00
CA GLN A 42 -3.94 -4.70 -4.45
C GLN A 42 -4.65 -3.58 -5.23
N ALA A 43 -5.78 -3.08 -4.71
CA ALA A 43 -6.48 -1.95 -5.32
C ALA A 43 -5.63 -0.66 -5.29
N MET A 44 -5.04 -0.33 -4.14
CA MET A 44 -4.16 0.84 -3.98
C MET A 44 -2.90 0.73 -4.83
N HIS A 45 -2.30 -0.46 -4.91
CA HIS A 45 -1.13 -0.72 -5.75
C HIS A 45 -1.44 -0.47 -7.23
N ARG A 46 -2.60 -0.92 -7.72
CA ARG A 46 -3.03 -0.65 -9.10
C ARG A 46 -3.21 0.84 -9.39
N ILE A 47 -3.72 1.61 -8.42
CA ILE A 47 -3.82 3.07 -8.54
C ILE A 47 -2.43 3.69 -8.65
N TYR A 48 -1.51 3.27 -7.77
CA TYR A 48 -0.14 3.74 -7.76
C TYR A 48 0.60 3.44 -9.07
N ASP A 49 0.51 2.21 -9.57
CA ASP A 49 1.11 1.80 -10.84
C ASP A 49 0.54 2.60 -12.02
N ALA A 50 -0.78 2.76 -12.08
CA ALA A 50 -1.43 3.54 -13.14
C ALA A 50 -0.99 5.01 -13.11
N GLN A 51 -0.83 5.60 -11.92
CA GLN A 51 -0.34 6.97 -11.78
C GLN A 51 1.12 7.12 -12.23
N ASN A 52 1.97 6.15 -11.92
CA ASN A 52 3.35 6.11 -12.41
C ASN A 52 3.42 6.01 -13.94
N GLU A 53 2.61 5.12 -14.52
CA GLU A 53 2.55 4.96 -15.98
C GLU A 53 2.03 6.22 -16.66
N LEU A 54 1.00 6.85 -16.10
CA LEU A 54 0.47 8.13 -16.61
C LEU A 54 1.53 9.24 -16.57
N SER A 55 2.31 9.31 -15.48
CA SER A 55 3.44 10.25 -15.37
C SER A 55 4.46 10.04 -16.49
N ALA A 56 4.88 8.78 -16.70
CA ALA A 56 5.85 8.42 -17.71
C ALA A 56 5.35 8.70 -19.15
N ALA A 57 4.11 8.31 -19.45
CA ALA A 57 3.49 8.53 -20.75
C ALA A 57 3.31 10.03 -21.07
N THR A 58 2.91 10.82 -20.07
CA THR A 58 2.77 12.28 -20.21
C THR A 58 4.13 12.94 -20.47
N HIS A 59 5.17 12.53 -19.74
CA HIS A 59 6.53 13.02 -19.96
C HIS A 59 7.06 12.66 -21.36
N LEU A 60 6.83 11.42 -21.81
CA LEU A 60 7.20 10.99 -23.16
C LEU A 60 6.47 11.80 -24.24
N THR A 61 5.20 12.12 -24.01
CA THR A 61 4.41 12.96 -24.93
C THR A 61 5.02 14.36 -25.06
N SER A 62 5.34 15.02 -23.94
CA SER A 62 6.06 16.30 -23.92
C SER A 62 7.38 16.22 -24.71
N LYS A 63 8.17 15.17 -24.48
CA LYS A 63 9.44 14.94 -25.16
C LYS A 63 9.27 14.82 -26.69
N LEU A 64 8.31 14.03 -27.16
CA LEU A 64 8.06 13.83 -28.59
C LEU A 64 7.62 15.12 -29.29
N LEU A 65 6.81 15.95 -28.62
CA LEU A 65 6.42 17.26 -29.14
C LEU A 65 7.63 18.19 -29.30
N LYS A 66 8.57 18.20 -28.35
CA LYS A 66 9.84 18.96 -28.44
C LYS A 66 10.76 18.43 -29.54
N GLU A 67 10.66 17.15 -29.88
CA GLU A 67 11.48 16.53 -30.92
C GLU A 67 10.97 16.79 -32.34
N TYR A 68 9.75 17.30 -32.51
CA TYR A 68 9.15 17.58 -33.81
C TYR A 68 10.04 18.50 -34.68
N GLU A 69 10.59 19.58 -34.10
CA GLU A 69 11.46 20.53 -34.82
C GLU A 69 12.78 19.91 -35.32
N LYS A 70 13.19 18.78 -34.73
CA LYS A 70 14.42 18.08 -35.09
C LYS A 70 14.20 17.10 -36.24
N GLN A 71 12.94 16.79 -36.55
CA GLN A 71 12.58 15.86 -37.61
C GLN A 71 12.68 16.53 -38.97
N ARG A 72 13.30 15.84 -39.93
CA ARG A 72 13.38 16.30 -41.32
C ARG A 72 12.21 15.75 -42.11
N PHE A 73 11.15 16.54 -42.23
CA PHE A 73 10.00 16.19 -43.05
C PHE A 73 10.23 16.64 -44.51
N PRO A 74 10.21 15.72 -45.50
CA PRO A 74 10.52 16.06 -46.91
C PRO A 74 9.56 17.06 -47.56
N LEU A 75 8.36 17.22 -47.00
CA LEU A 75 7.27 18.05 -47.54
C LEU A 75 6.88 19.21 -46.61
N CYS A 76 7.51 19.33 -45.44
CA CYS A 76 7.22 20.42 -44.50
C CYS A 76 8.27 21.52 -44.72
N CYS A 77 7.89 22.61 -45.37
CA CYS A 77 8.71 23.81 -45.41
C CYS A 77 8.53 24.56 -44.09
N ASP A 78 9.61 24.72 -43.31
CA ASP A 78 9.78 25.60 -42.13
C ASP A 78 8.49 26.24 -41.58
N ASP A 79 7.57 25.41 -41.06
CA ASP A 79 6.31 25.88 -40.48
C ASP A 79 6.59 26.32 -39.04
N GLU A 80 7.08 27.56 -38.91
CA GLU A 80 7.38 28.20 -37.62
C GLU A 80 6.16 28.25 -36.70
N VAL A 81 4.94 28.37 -37.26
CA VAL A 81 3.69 28.42 -36.48
C VAL A 81 3.42 27.04 -35.86
N MET A 82 3.55 25.97 -36.63
CA MET A 82 3.43 24.61 -36.11
C MET A 82 4.48 24.32 -35.04
N SER A 83 5.75 24.62 -35.32
CA SER A 83 6.85 24.36 -34.37
C SER A 83 6.63 25.10 -33.04
N SER A 84 6.38 26.42 -33.09
CA SER A 84 6.13 27.21 -31.88
C SER A 84 4.88 26.77 -31.12
N THR A 85 3.82 26.34 -31.81
CA THR A 85 2.60 25.81 -31.19
C THR A 85 2.88 24.51 -30.44
N LEU A 86 3.60 23.57 -31.05
CA LEU A 86 3.95 22.30 -30.42
C LEU A 86 4.89 22.49 -29.22
N GLN A 87 5.82 23.44 -29.29
CA GLN A 87 6.66 23.79 -28.15
C GLN A 87 5.84 24.33 -26.96
N GLN A 88 4.82 25.14 -27.23
CA GLN A 88 3.92 25.64 -26.19
C GLN A 88 3.09 24.51 -25.55
N PHE A 89 2.56 23.58 -26.35
CA PHE A 89 1.89 22.38 -25.83
C PHE A 89 2.84 21.52 -25.00
N ALA A 90 4.05 21.29 -25.50
CA ALA A 90 5.05 20.49 -24.81
C ALA A 90 5.35 21.05 -23.43
N LYS A 91 5.49 22.37 -23.28
CA LYS A 91 5.72 23.03 -21.98
C LYS A 91 4.61 22.72 -20.98
N VAL A 92 3.33 22.87 -21.38
CA VAL A 92 2.18 22.61 -20.50
C VAL A 92 2.10 21.12 -20.13
N ILE A 93 2.36 20.22 -21.07
CA ILE A 93 2.37 18.77 -20.84
C ILE A 93 3.54 18.37 -19.92
N ASP A 94 4.69 19.05 -20.02
CA ASP A 94 5.83 18.84 -19.12
C ASP A 94 5.48 19.21 -17.68
N GLU A 95 4.82 20.36 -17.48
CA GLU A 95 4.33 20.80 -16.17
C GLU A 95 3.30 19.82 -15.60
N LEU A 96 2.40 19.29 -16.44
CA LEU A 96 1.46 18.24 -16.06
C LEU A 96 2.19 16.94 -15.65
N SER A 97 3.22 16.53 -16.41
CA SER A 97 4.02 15.35 -16.05
C SER A 97 4.71 15.50 -14.70
N SER A 98 5.21 16.71 -14.38
CA SER A 98 5.78 17.02 -13.07
C SER A 98 4.74 16.90 -11.96
N CYS A 99 3.51 17.38 -12.18
CA CYS A 99 2.41 17.20 -11.24
C CYS A 99 2.09 15.71 -11.00
N HIS A 100 2.09 14.89 -12.06
CA HIS A 100 1.89 13.45 -11.94
C HIS A 100 3.00 12.76 -11.15
N ALA A 101 4.26 13.16 -11.38
CA ALA A 101 5.41 12.63 -10.65
C ALA A 101 5.36 12.98 -9.15
N VAL A 102 4.98 14.22 -8.80
CA VAL A 102 4.79 14.61 -7.39
C VAL A 102 3.67 13.80 -6.73
N LEU A 103 2.54 13.63 -7.43
CA LEU A 103 1.44 12.81 -6.93
C LEU A 103 1.88 11.34 -6.75
N SER A 104 2.64 10.77 -7.68
CA SER A 104 3.24 9.44 -7.52
C SER A 104 4.04 9.31 -6.23
N THR A 105 4.93 10.26 -5.93
CA THR A 105 5.70 10.25 -4.69
C THR A 105 4.80 10.30 -3.46
N GLN A 106 3.79 11.17 -3.46
CA GLN A 106 2.83 11.26 -2.35
C GLN A 106 2.03 9.96 -2.16
N LEU A 107 1.62 9.31 -3.25
CA LEU A 107 0.95 8.00 -3.19
C LEU A 107 1.89 6.91 -2.65
N ALA A 108 3.17 6.92 -3.00
CA ALA A 108 4.14 5.99 -2.45
C ALA A 108 4.26 6.16 -0.92
N ASP A 109 4.43 7.38 -0.45
CA ASP A 109 4.74 7.67 0.95
C ASP A 109 3.51 7.64 1.86
N ALA A 110 2.38 8.19 1.41
CA ALA A 110 1.20 8.40 2.26
C ALA A 110 0.11 7.33 2.07
N MET A 111 0.15 6.56 0.98
CA MET A 111 -0.81 5.47 0.72
C MET A 111 -0.13 4.11 0.72
N MET A 112 0.89 3.89 -0.11
CA MET A 112 1.51 2.58 -0.28
C MET A 112 2.37 2.16 0.91
N PHE A 113 3.17 3.05 1.48
CA PHE A 113 4.04 2.72 2.60
C PHE A 113 3.25 2.25 3.85
N PRO A 114 2.21 2.96 4.33
CA PRO A 114 1.46 2.52 5.51
C PRO A 114 0.75 1.17 5.33
N ILE A 115 0.11 0.95 4.18
CA ILE A 115 -0.60 -0.32 3.92
C ILE A 115 0.37 -1.49 3.73
N THR A 116 1.55 -1.24 3.12
CA THR A 116 2.62 -2.25 3.00
C THR A 116 3.17 -2.59 4.38
N GLN A 117 3.42 -1.59 5.22
CA GLN A 117 3.92 -1.79 6.58
C GLN A 117 2.94 -2.63 7.42
N PHE A 118 1.64 -2.33 7.34
CA PHE A 118 0.62 -3.11 8.05
C PHE A 118 0.63 -4.58 7.62
N LYS A 119 0.70 -4.84 6.31
CA LYS A 119 0.76 -6.20 5.75
C LYS A 119 2.04 -6.95 6.12
N GLU A 120 3.19 -6.33 5.94
CA GLU A 120 4.48 -7.02 5.97
C GLU A 120 5.13 -7.06 7.35
N ARG A 121 4.75 -6.15 8.24
CA ARG A 121 5.19 -6.14 9.63
C ARG A 121 4.09 -6.64 10.55
N ASP A 122 3.00 -5.89 10.69
CA ASP A 122 2.04 -6.12 11.77
C ASP A 122 1.27 -7.45 11.57
N LEU A 123 0.76 -7.74 10.37
CA LEU A 123 0.08 -9.01 10.11
C LEU A 123 1.04 -10.21 10.06
N LYS A 124 2.27 -10.01 9.59
CA LYS A 124 3.28 -11.07 9.55
C LYS A 124 3.77 -11.45 10.95
N GLU A 125 3.88 -10.48 11.86
CA GLU A 125 4.19 -10.71 13.27
C GLU A 125 3.13 -11.61 13.92
N ILE A 126 1.84 -11.36 13.66
CA ILE A 126 0.75 -12.19 14.17
C ILE A 126 0.87 -13.65 13.70
N LEU A 127 1.17 -13.88 12.42
CA LEU A 127 1.37 -15.22 11.88
C LEU A 127 2.58 -15.92 12.51
N THR A 128 3.68 -15.19 12.70
CA THR A 128 4.90 -15.73 13.32
C THR A 128 4.65 -16.13 14.77
N LEU A 129 3.99 -15.26 15.55
CA LEU A 129 3.67 -15.54 16.95
C LEU A 129 2.68 -16.71 17.08
N LYS A 130 1.72 -16.82 16.17
CA LYS A 130 0.81 -17.98 16.10
C LYS A 130 1.59 -19.28 15.93
N GLU A 131 2.50 -19.32 14.96
CA GLU A 131 3.31 -20.51 14.67
C GLU A 131 4.22 -20.87 15.86
N VAL A 132 4.90 -19.89 16.43
CA VAL A 132 5.78 -20.09 17.60
C VAL A 132 4.98 -20.60 18.81
N PHE A 133 3.78 -20.07 19.04
CA PHE A 133 2.87 -20.55 20.08
C PHE A 133 2.41 -21.98 19.82
N GLN A 134 2.01 -22.30 18.58
CA GLN A 134 1.55 -23.65 18.24
C GLN A 134 2.64 -24.69 18.49
N ILE A 135 3.88 -24.41 18.05
CA ILE A 135 5.03 -25.29 18.31
C ILE A 135 5.24 -25.47 19.82
N ALA A 136 5.19 -24.40 20.60
CA ALA A 136 5.37 -24.48 22.05
C ALA A 136 4.21 -25.24 22.74
N SER A 137 3.00 -25.15 22.22
CA SER A 137 1.83 -25.92 22.69
C SER A 137 2.01 -27.41 22.40
N ASP A 138 2.41 -27.76 21.18
CA ASP A 138 2.64 -29.16 20.77
C ASP A 138 3.82 -29.79 21.56
N ASP A 139 4.90 -29.02 21.78
CA ASP A 139 6.03 -29.40 22.64
C ASP A 139 5.56 -29.74 24.07
N HIS A 140 4.66 -28.92 24.62
CA HIS A 140 4.12 -29.13 25.97
C HIS A 140 3.22 -30.37 26.03
N ASP A 141 2.33 -30.55 25.06
CA ASP A 141 1.47 -31.74 24.98
C ASP A 141 2.30 -33.03 24.89
N MET A 142 3.39 -33.03 24.12
CA MET A 142 4.33 -34.15 24.05
C MET A 142 5.03 -34.41 25.39
N ALA A 143 5.46 -33.37 26.11
CA ALA A 143 6.10 -33.51 27.41
C ALA A 143 5.14 -34.08 28.47
N VAL A 144 3.90 -33.56 28.53
CA VAL A 144 2.86 -34.04 29.44
C VAL A 144 2.47 -35.48 29.13
N ASN A 145 2.35 -35.85 27.85
CA ASN A 145 2.07 -37.23 27.45
C ASN A 145 3.20 -38.19 27.89
N ARG A 146 4.47 -37.79 27.70
CA ARG A 146 5.63 -38.56 28.21
C ARG A 146 5.59 -38.70 29.74
N TYR A 147 5.30 -37.62 30.46
CA TYR A 147 5.16 -37.63 31.92
C TYR A 147 4.03 -38.56 32.40
N SER A 148 2.88 -38.53 31.73
CA SER A 148 1.71 -39.35 32.09
C SER A 148 1.96 -40.86 31.98
N ARG A 149 2.93 -41.28 31.16
CA ARG A 149 3.31 -42.68 30.92
C ARG A 149 4.38 -43.20 31.88
N LEU A 150 4.86 -42.39 32.82
CA LEU A 150 5.84 -42.83 33.82
C LEU A 150 5.27 -43.99 34.66
N SER A 151 6.06 -45.06 34.80
CA SER A 151 5.66 -46.24 35.55
C SER A 151 5.66 -45.97 37.05
N LYS A 152 4.55 -46.24 37.72
CA LYS A 152 4.44 -46.17 39.19
C LYS A 152 5.19 -47.29 39.92
N ARG A 153 5.61 -48.35 39.21
CA ARG A 153 6.23 -49.55 39.80
C ARG A 153 7.76 -49.57 39.75
N ARG A 154 8.38 -48.77 38.87
CA ARG A 154 9.82 -48.77 38.65
C ARG A 154 10.32 -47.34 38.66
N ASP A 155 10.64 -46.84 39.85
CA ASP A 155 11.19 -45.49 40.04
C ASP A 155 12.64 -45.46 39.53
N ASN A 156 12.84 -44.86 38.36
CA ASN A 156 14.15 -44.37 37.95
C ASN A 156 14.16 -42.87 38.19
N GLU A 157 14.72 -42.44 39.34
CA GLU A 157 14.74 -41.03 39.75
C GLU A 157 15.34 -40.11 38.70
N LYS A 158 16.36 -40.57 37.97
CA LYS A 158 16.99 -39.80 36.90
C LYS A 158 16.00 -39.51 35.76
N VAL A 159 15.31 -40.53 35.26
CA VAL A 159 14.31 -40.38 34.18
C VAL A 159 13.12 -39.55 34.64
N LYS A 160 12.70 -39.70 35.89
CA LYS A 160 11.62 -38.89 36.46
C LYS A 160 12.00 -37.41 36.54
N GLY A 161 13.23 -37.12 36.94
CA GLY A 161 13.78 -35.75 36.95
C GLY A 161 13.83 -35.13 35.56
N GLU A 162 14.36 -35.86 34.57
CA GLU A 162 14.43 -35.41 33.17
C GLU A 162 13.05 -35.10 32.60
N VAL A 163 12.07 -35.99 32.78
CA VAL A 163 10.72 -35.79 32.25
C VAL A 163 9.96 -34.67 32.98
N MET A 164 10.23 -34.46 34.28
CA MET A 164 9.66 -33.34 35.03
C MET A 164 10.23 -32.00 34.57
N GLU A 165 11.53 -31.94 34.29
CA GLU A 165 12.19 -30.75 33.73
C GLU A 165 11.68 -30.42 32.32
N ASP A 166 11.46 -31.44 31.48
CA ASP A 166 10.84 -31.27 30.15
C ASP A 166 9.44 -30.64 30.24
N VAL A 167 8.61 -31.09 31.19
CA VAL A 167 7.27 -30.51 31.43
C VAL A 167 7.39 -29.07 31.92
N TYR A 168 8.31 -28.78 32.84
CA TYR A 168 8.51 -27.44 33.38
C TYR A 168 8.95 -26.45 32.29
N THR A 169 9.98 -26.81 31.52
CA THR A 169 10.54 -25.95 30.47
C THR A 169 9.57 -25.73 29.31
N SER A 170 8.90 -26.79 28.84
CA SER A 170 7.87 -26.69 27.78
C SER A 170 6.67 -25.85 28.23
N ARG A 171 6.17 -26.03 29.46
CA ARG A 171 5.06 -25.22 29.99
C ARG A 171 5.42 -23.74 30.10
N LYS A 172 6.64 -23.45 30.57
CA LYS A 172 7.15 -22.07 30.64
C LYS A 172 7.18 -21.42 29.27
N LYS A 173 7.70 -22.13 28.26
CA LYS A 173 7.77 -21.66 26.86
C LYS A 173 6.38 -21.45 26.26
N GLN A 174 5.46 -22.40 26.45
CA GLN A 174 4.06 -22.30 26.01
C GLN A 174 3.39 -21.05 26.61
N HIS A 175 3.48 -20.87 27.92
CA HIS A 175 2.87 -19.72 28.59
C HIS A 175 3.43 -18.39 28.09
N GLN A 176 4.76 -18.27 27.96
CA GLN A 176 5.41 -17.05 27.44
C GLN A 176 4.96 -16.73 26.00
N THR A 177 4.96 -17.73 25.13
CA THR A 177 4.56 -17.55 23.72
C THR A 177 3.08 -17.22 23.59
N MET A 178 2.21 -17.82 24.41
CA MET A 178 0.79 -17.48 24.49
C MET A 178 0.55 -16.03 24.94
N MET A 179 1.26 -15.56 25.97
CA MET A 179 1.18 -14.16 26.42
C MET A 179 1.59 -13.17 25.33
N HIS A 180 2.69 -13.45 24.61
CA HIS A 180 3.12 -12.61 23.49
C HIS A 180 2.08 -12.61 22.36
N TYR A 181 1.52 -13.78 22.05
CA TYR A 181 0.51 -13.89 21.00
C TYR A 181 -0.78 -13.14 21.34
N PHE A 182 -1.28 -13.27 22.58
CA PHE A 182 -2.44 -12.52 23.08
C PHE A 182 -2.19 -11.00 23.04
N THR A 183 -1.00 -10.57 23.45
CA THR A 183 -0.61 -9.16 23.41
C THR A 183 -0.62 -8.61 21.99
N ALA A 184 -0.11 -9.37 21.02
CA ALA A 184 -0.09 -8.97 19.62
C ALA A 184 -1.51 -8.89 19.03
N LEU A 185 -2.36 -9.89 19.29
CA LEU A 185 -3.77 -9.87 18.86
C LEU A 185 -4.56 -8.71 19.47
N ASN A 186 -4.33 -8.43 20.76
CA ASN A 186 -4.91 -7.25 21.41
C ASN A 186 -4.43 -5.97 20.74
N THR A 187 -3.13 -5.84 20.46
CA THR A 187 -2.55 -4.68 19.77
C THR A 187 -3.15 -4.50 18.37
N LEU A 188 -3.38 -5.59 17.64
CA LEU A 188 -4.02 -5.58 16.32
C LEU A 188 -5.41 -4.95 16.35
N GLN A 189 -6.21 -5.17 17.40
CA GLN A 189 -7.54 -4.56 17.53
C GLN A 189 -7.50 -3.03 17.55
N TYR A 190 -6.45 -2.44 18.12
CA TYR A 190 -6.23 -0.99 18.13
C TYR A 190 -5.66 -0.50 16.79
N LYS A 191 -4.68 -1.24 16.23
CA LYS A 191 -4.00 -0.85 15.00
C LYS A 191 -4.89 -0.94 13.76
N LYS A 192 -5.72 -1.98 13.63
CA LYS A 192 -6.45 -2.28 12.38
C LYS A 192 -7.28 -1.11 11.85
N LYS A 193 -7.89 -0.33 12.74
CA LYS A 193 -8.68 0.85 12.33
C LYS A 193 -7.79 1.96 11.78
N MET A 194 -6.72 2.29 12.49
CA MET A 194 -5.79 3.35 12.05
C MET A 194 -5.08 2.94 10.76
N SER A 195 -4.57 1.71 10.68
CA SER A 195 -3.85 1.19 9.52
C SER A 195 -4.70 1.12 8.24
N LEU A 196 -6.03 1.04 8.34
CA LEU A 196 -6.92 1.10 7.18
C LEU A 196 -7.31 2.54 6.79
N LEU A 197 -7.40 3.46 7.77
CA LEU A 197 -7.82 4.84 7.52
C LEU A 197 -6.67 5.73 7.05
N GLU A 198 -5.47 5.53 7.59
CA GLU A 198 -4.27 6.29 7.25
C GLU A 198 -3.98 6.33 5.73
N PRO A 199 -3.91 5.19 5.00
CA PRO A 199 -3.63 5.22 3.56
C PRO A 199 -4.76 5.87 2.74
N LEU A 200 -6.02 5.79 3.20
CA LEU A 200 -7.15 6.47 2.55
C LEU A 200 -7.06 7.99 2.74
N LEU A 201 -6.69 8.44 3.95
CA LEU A 201 -6.49 9.86 4.21
C LEU A 201 -5.32 10.41 3.39
N GLY A 202 -4.19 9.68 3.36
CA GLY A 202 -3.02 10.04 2.55
C GLY A 202 -3.36 10.16 1.07
N TYR A 203 -4.12 9.20 0.52
CA TYR A 203 -4.64 9.27 -0.84
C TYR A 203 -5.50 10.52 -1.08
N MET A 204 -6.48 10.79 -0.21
CA MET A 204 -7.38 11.95 -0.38
C MET A 204 -6.63 13.27 -0.29
N GLN A 205 -5.67 13.39 0.62
CA GLN A 205 -4.82 14.58 0.73
C GLN A 205 -3.97 14.78 -0.52
N ALA A 206 -3.39 13.71 -1.06
CA ALA A 206 -2.58 13.77 -2.26
C ALA A 206 -3.38 14.23 -3.49
N GLN A 207 -4.63 13.75 -3.62
CA GLN A 207 -5.55 14.18 -4.68
C GLN A 207 -5.95 15.66 -4.55
N VAL A 208 -6.23 16.13 -3.34
CA VAL A 208 -6.63 17.54 -3.10
C VAL A 208 -5.48 18.51 -3.35
N HIS A 209 -4.24 18.15 -2.98
CA HIS A 209 -3.05 18.99 -3.16
C HIS A 209 -2.50 18.98 -4.59
N GLN A 210 -3.13 18.28 -5.53
CA GLN A 210 -2.72 18.29 -6.92
C GLN A 210 -2.95 19.72 -7.50
N PRO A 211 -1.91 20.43 -7.99
CA PRO A 211 -2.00 21.84 -8.41
C PRO A 211 -3.07 22.13 -9.48
N MET A 212 -3.45 21.08 -10.21
CA MET A 212 -4.50 21.08 -11.24
C MET A 212 -5.88 21.46 -10.69
N THR A 213 -6.18 21.23 -9.41
CA THR A 213 -7.52 21.48 -8.84
C THR A 213 -7.77 22.95 -8.47
N SER A 214 -6.73 23.81 -8.40
CA SER A 214 -6.91 25.19 -7.91
C SER A 214 -6.22 26.30 -8.70
N SER A 215 -5.14 26.06 -9.47
CA SER A 215 -4.40 27.19 -10.07
C SER A 215 -3.92 27.02 -11.51
N THR A 216 -3.89 25.80 -12.06
CA THR A 216 -3.33 25.58 -13.42
C THR A 216 -4.36 25.53 -14.54
N CYS A 217 -5.66 25.72 -14.24
CA CYS A 217 -6.72 25.75 -15.26
C CYS A 217 -7.74 26.91 -15.17
N PRO A 218 -7.34 28.19 -15.07
CA PRO A 218 -8.19 29.29 -15.54
C PRO A 218 -8.12 29.50 -17.07
N THR A 219 -7.10 28.95 -17.75
CA THR A 219 -6.74 29.29 -19.14
C THR A 219 -7.19 28.28 -20.21
N LEU A 220 -7.97 27.26 -19.83
CA LEU A 220 -8.76 26.46 -20.78
C LEU A 220 -10.05 27.17 -21.23
N THR A 221 -10.14 28.50 -21.13
CA THR A 221 -10.96 29.23 -22.11
C THR A 221 -10.22 29.23 -23.44
N PRO A 222 -10.81 28.71 -24.54
CA PRO A 222 -10.23 28.74 -25.89
C PRO A 222 -9.95 30.15 -26.45
N ALA A 223 -10.10 31.21 -25.65
CA ALA A 223 -10.00 32.60 -26.07
C ALA A 223 -8.61 32.98 -26.61
N TRP A 224 -7.52 32.46 -26.02
CA TRP A 224 -6.18 32.70 -26.54
C TRP A 224 -5.90 31.90 -27.82
N PHE A 225 -6.54 30.73 -27.97
CA PHE A 225 -6.43 29.84 -29.12
C PHE A 225 -7.14 30.41 -30.37
N LEU A 226 -8.31 31.04 -30.18
CA LEU A 226 -9.04 31.69 -31.27
C LEU A 226 -8.35 32.96 -31.77
N SER A 227 -7.65 33.69 -30.91
CA SER A 227 -6.97 34.94 -31.25
C SER A 227 -5.70 34.72 -32.12
N THR A 228 -4.92 33.68 -31.83
CA THR A 228 -3.72 33.35 -32.60
C THR A 228 -4.07 32.75 -33.97
N ALA A 229 -5.06 31.86 -34.03
CA ALA A 229 -5.49 31.22 -35.28
C ALA A 229 -6.18 32.19 -36.27
N THR A 230 -6.90 33.22 -35.79
CA THR A 230 -7.57 34.19 -36.68
C THR A 230 -6.67 35.32 -37.16
N SER A 231 -5.57 35.64 -36.47
CA SER A 231 -4.69 36.74 -36.87
C SER A 231 -3.85 36.45 -38.12
N HIS A 232 -3.58 35.18 -38.42
CA HIS A 232 -2.73 34.75 -39.55
C HIS A 232 -3.51 34.22 -40.75
N ALA A 233 -4.85 34.14 -40.65
CA ALA A 233 -5.74 33.73 -41.74
C ALA A 233 -6.23 34.92 -42.61
N ARG A 234 -5.41 35.97 -42.81
CA ARG A 234 -5.67 36.94 -43.88
C ARG A 234 -5.06 36.41 -45.19
N PRO A 235 -5.85 36.08 -46.21
CA PRO A 235 -5.31 35.68 -47.49
C PRO A 235 -4.57 36.87 -48.12
N ALA A 236 -3.34 36.63 -48.58
CA ALA A 236 -2.63 37.52 -49.47
C ALA A 236 -3.44 37.67 -50.76
N THR A 237 -4.13 38.79 -50.94
CA THR A 237 -4.72 39.15 -52.24
C THR A 237 -3.60 39.51 -53.20
N SER A 238 -3.08 38.52 -53.92
CA SER A 238 -2.32 38.72 -55.14
C SER A 238 -3.28 39.00 -56.29
N THR A 239 -3.49 40.26 -56.64
CA THR A 239 -4.14 40.63 -57.91
C THR A 239 -3.05 40.93 -58.93
N LEU A 240 -2.63 39.89 -59.63
CA LEU A 240 -1.94 40.01 -60.91
C LEU A 240 -2.96 40.43 -61.99
N ALA A 241 -2.50 41.28 -62.90
CA ALA A 241 -3.03 41.59 -64.23
C ALA A 241 -4.21 42.57 -64.37
N SER A 242 -3.91 43.73 -64.95
CA SER A 242 -4.44 44.01 -66.28
C SER A 242 -3.43 44.77 -67.14
N LYS A 243 -3.12 44.19 -68.29
CA LYS A 243 -2.29 44.73 -69.36
C LYS A 243 -3.21 44.89 -70.56
N LYS A 244 -3.77 46.09 -70.73
CA LYS A 244 -4.15 46.75 -72.00
C LYS A 244 -4.82 48.08 -71.68
#